data_AF-A0A1G6JIV3-F1
#
_entry.id   AF-A0A1G6JIV3-F1
#
_cell.length_a   1.000
_cell.length_b   1.000
_cell.length_c   1.000
_cell.angle_alpha   90.00
_cell.angle_beta   90.00
_cell.angle_gamma   90.00
#
_symmetry.space_group_name_H-M   'P 1'
#
loop_
_entity.id
_entity.type
_entity.pdbx_description
1 polymer ?
#
loop_
_entity_poly.entity_id
_entity_poly.type
_entity_poly.pdbx_seq_one_letter_code
_entity_poly.pdbx_strand_id
1 'polypeptide(L)'
;MSDPSPSLSPTPLRSPPAASSPVPSPPSAELWDSVDALHAWLDAHGAAAGREALLLRVLKLSEEVGEVAQAVMGVTGRNPRKGTTHSWDDVGAELCDVALTALVALRALTPDAGGVFARHVAGVAARSLGGDARGAGQERRVAPPSR
;
A
#
# COMPACT_ATOMS: atom_id res chain seq x y z
N MET A 1 -66.24 46.28 -19.99
CA MET A 1 -65.89 45.31 -18.94
C MET A 1 -64.71 44.52 -19.47
N SER A 2 -63.51 44.83 -19.00
CA SER A 2 -62.27 44.10 -19.31
C SER A 2 -61.56 43.90 -17.98
N ASP A 3 -61.36 42.65 -17.59
CA ASP A 3 -60.65 42.26 -16.37
C ASP A 3 -59.16 42.63 -16.45
N PRO A 4 -58.52 43.02 -15.32
CA PRO A 4 -57.08 43.08 -15.24
C PRO A 4 -56.51 41.72 -14.78
N SER A 5 -55.56 41.18 -15.55
CA SER A 5 -54.75 40.02 -15.18
C SER A 5 -53.88 40.29 -13.93
N PRO A 6 -53.72 39.34 -12.99
CA PRO A 6 -52.82 39.51 -11.86
C PRO A 6 -51.37 39.22 -12.24
N SER A 7 -50.46 40.07 -11.79
CA SER A 7 -49.01 39.90 -11.90
C SER A 7 -48.52 38.91 -10.84
N LEU A 8 -47.92 37.78 -11.26
CA LEU A 8 -47.26 36.84 -10.37
C LEU A 8 -45.77 37.19 -10.28
N SER A 9 -45.29 37.55 -9.10
CA SER A 9 -43.84 37.69 -8.84
C SER A 9 -43.20 36.30 -8.67
N PRO A 10 -41.99 36.06 -9.22
CA PRO A 10 -41.33 34.77 -9.09
C PRO A 10 -40.69 34.60 -7.71
N THR A 11 -40.97 33.47 -7.07
CA THR A 11 -40.32 33.01 -5.83
C THR A 11 -38.84 32.71 -6.08
N PRO A 12 -37.89 33.15 -5.24
CA PRO A 12 -36.49 32.81 -5.43
C PRO A 12 -36.25 31.32 -5.11
N LEU A 13 -35.63 30.60 -6.06
CA LEU A 13 -35.18 29.23 -5.86
C LEU A 13 -34.08 29.19 -4.78
N ARG A 14 -34.34 28.46 -3.70
CA ARG A 14 -33.36 28.16 -2.65
C ARG A 14 -32.25 27.28 -3.23
N SER A 15 -31.01 27.76 -3.21
CA SER A 15 -29.84 26.97 -3.62
C SER A 15 -29.69 25.70 -2.77
N PRO A 16 -29.27 24.57 -3.36
CA PRO A 16 -28.97 23.35 -2.60
C PRO A 16 -27.76 23.57 -1.68
N PRO A 17 -27.69 22.90 -0.51
CA PRO A 17 -26.51 22.97 0.33
C PRO A 17 -25.31 22.37 -0.42
N ALA A 18 -24.17 23.04 -0.33
CA ALA A 18 -22.91 22.55 -0.87
C ALA A 18 -22.61 21.16 -0.28
N ALA A 19 -22.38 20.18 -1.15
CA ALA A 19 -21.91 18.86 -0.73
C ALA A 19 -20.57 19.04 0.01
N SER A 20 -20.54 18.71 1.30
CA SER A 20 -19.29 18.65 2.07
C SER A 20 -18.34 17.69 1.36
N SER A 21 -17.18 18.20 0.93
CA SER A 21 -16.08 17.37 0.47
C SER A 21 -15.65 16.42 1.60
N PRO A 22 -15.34 15.14 1.30
CA PRO A 22 -14.88 14.22 2.32
C PRO A 22 -13.54 14.70 2.90
N VAL A 23 -13.42 14.63 4.22
CA VAL A 23 -12.15 14.83 4.93
C VAL A 23 -11.18 13.71 4.47
N PRO A 24 -9.94 14.03 4.07
CA PRO A 24 -8.98 13.00 3.66
C PRO A 24 -8.74 12.03 4.81
N SER A 25 -8.83 10.73 4.51
CA SER A 25 -8.57 9.67 5.47
C SER A 25 -7.09 9.61 5.82
N PRO A 26 -6.70 9.12 7.01
CA PRO A 26 -5.29 8.90 7.28
C PRO A 26 -4.72 7.91 6.23
N PRO A 27 -3.45 8.05 5.80
CA PRO A 27 -2.87 7.27 4.70
C PRO A 27 -2.92 5.75 4.93
N SER A 28 -2.97 5.31 6.19
CA SER A 28 -3.15 3.89 6.52
C SER A 28 -4.57 3.38 6.22
N ALA A 29 -5.61 4.20 6.39
CA ALA A 29 -6.98 3.79 6.07
C ALA A 29 -7.16 3.66 4.56
N GLU A 30 -6.65 4.63 3.77
CA GLU A 30 -6.71 4.57 2.30
C GLU A 30 -5.97 3.35 1.73
N LEU A 31 -4.86 2.94 2.36
CA LEU A 31 -4.14 1.71 2.00
C LEU A 31 -5.03 0.47 2.21
N TRP A 32 -5.64 0.33 3.38
CA TRP A 32 -6.45 -0.85 3.69
C TRP A 32 -7.75 -0.90 2.88
N ASP A 33 -8.37 0.24 2.60
CA ASP A 33 -9.50 0.34 1.68
C ASP A 33 -9.11 -0.17 0.28
N SER A 34 -7.91 0.18 -0.20
CA SER A 34 -7.39 -0.28 -1.48
C SER A 34 -7.10 -1.79 -1.47
N VAL A 35 -6.50 -2.31 -0.39
CA VAL A 35 -6.24 -3.76 -0.22
C VAL A 35 -7.56 -4.54 -0.19
N ASP A 36 -8.58 -4.03 0.51
CA ASP A 36 -9.91 -4.64 0.56
C ASP A 36 -10.58 -4.66 -0.82
N ALA A 37 -10.51 -3.55 -1.56
CA ALA A 37 -11.04 -3.46 -2.92
C ALA A 37 -10.35 -4.45 -3.88
N LEU A 38 -9.01 -4.54 -3.82
CA LEU A 38 -8.23 -5.47 -4.63
C LEU A 38 -8.52 -6.93 -4.27
N HIS A 39 -8.62 -7.24 -2.98
CA HIS A 39 -9.00 -8.57 -2.51
C HIS A 39 -10.38 -8.97 -3.05
N ALA A 40 -11.38 -8.09 -2.91
CA ALA A 40 -12.73 -8.32 -3.40
C ALA A 40 -12.77 -8.49 -4.92
N TRP A 41 -12.02 -7.67 -5.66
CA TRP A 41 -11.90 -7.80 -7.11
C TRP A 41 -11.29 -9.15 -7.52
N LEU A 42 -10.21 -9.59 -6.87
CA LEU A 42 -9.58 -10.89 -7.15
C LEU A 42 -10.51 -12.06 -6.81
N ASP A 43 -11.27 -11.98 -5.71
CA ASP A 43 -12.26 -13.02 -5.37
C ASP A 43 -13.39 -13.09 -6.42
N ALA A 44 -13.81 -11.95 -6.99
CA ALA A 44 -14.86 -11.91 -8.00
C ALA A 44 -14.40 -12.40 -9.40
N HIS A 45 -13.10 -12.34 -9.70
CA HIS A 45 -12.55 -12.66 -11.04
C HIS A 45 -11.69 -13.94 -11.05
N GLY A 46 -11.43 -14.54 -9.88
CA GLY A 46 -10.63 -15.75 -9.75
C GLY A 46 -11.42 -17.03 -10.08
N ALA A 47 -10.74 -18.00 -10.69
CA ALA A 47 -11.30 -19.34 -10.91
C ALA A 47 -11.27 -20.23 -9.66
N ALA A 48 -10.40 -19.90 -8.70
CA ALA A 48 -10.23 -20.63 -7.44
C ALA A 48 -10.90 -19.88 -6.27
N ALA A 49 -11.34 -20.62 -5.24
CA ALA A 49 -12.00 -20.05 -4.07
C ALA A 49 -11.41 -20.60 -2.75
N GLY A 50 -11.71 -19.93 -1.64
CA GLY A 50 -11.36 -20.38 -0.30
C GLY A 50 -9.85 -20.63 -0.13
N ARG A 51 -9.49 -21.83 0.34
CA ARG A 51 -8.09 -22.17 0.65
C ARG A 51 -7.19 -22.19 -0.58
N GLU A 52 -7.70 -22.61 -1.73
CA GLU A 52 -6.92 -22.64 -2.97
C GLU A 52 -6.56 -21.22 -3.43
N ALA A 53 -7.53 -20.30 -3.44
CA ALA A 53 -7.29 -18.89 -3.78
C ALA A 53 -6.23 -18.25 -2.87
N LEU A 54 -6.28 -18.54 -1.56
CA LEU A 54 -5.24 -18.11 -0.62
C LEU A 54 -3.86 -18.69 -0.96
N LEU A 55 -3.76 -19.98 -1.27
CA LEU A 55 -2.48 -20.60 -1.63
C LEU A 55 -1.90 -19.99 -2.91
N LEU A 56 -2.74 -19.74 -3.93
CA LEU A 56 -2.31 -19.08 -5.16
C LEU A 56 -1.80 -17.66 -4.90
N ARG A 57 -2.46 -16.89 -4.02
CA ARG A 57 -1.98 -15.55 -3.61
C ARG A 57 -0.64 -15.61 -2.88
N VAL A 58 -0.42 -16.63 -2.04
CA VAL A 58 0.89 -16.84 -1.40
C VAL A 58 1.94 -17.23 -2.44
N LEU A 59 1.61 -18.05 -3.44
CA LEU A 59 2.54 -18.42 -4.50
C LEU A 59 2.93 -17.24 -5.39
N LYS A 60 2.01 -16.29 -5.63
CA LYS A 60 2.27 -15.05 -6.37
C LYS A 60 3.46 -14.26 -5.80
N LEU A 61 3.71 -14.32 -4.50
CA LEU A 61 4.89 -13.70 -3.88
C LEU A 61 6.21 -14.14 -4.50
N SER A 62 6.31 -15.41 -4.93
CA SER A 62 7.54 -15.91 -5.56
C SER A 62 7.78 -15.28 -6.93
N GLU A 63 6.70 -14.94 -7.64
CA GLU A 63 6.75 -14.24 -8.93
C GLU A 63 7.26 -12.80 -8.71
N GLU A 64 6.62 -12.05 -7.83
CA GLU A 64 6.99 -10.65 -7.52
C GLU A 64 8.45 -10.53 -7.02
N VAL A 65 8.89 -11.46 -6.17
CA VAL A 65 10.30 -11.50 -5.72
C VAL A 65 11.25 -11.79 -6.89
N GLY A 66 10.82 -12.59 -7.87
CA GLY A 66 11.55 -12.83 -9.10
C GLY A 66 11.68 -11.56 -9.96
N GLU A 67 10.63 -10.75 -10.02
CA GLU A 67 10.62 -9.46 -10.74
C GLU A 67 11.54 -8.44 -10.07
N VAL A 68 11.52 -8.33 -8.73
CA VAL A 68 12.53 -7.56 -7.98
C VAL A 68 13.95 -8.02 -8.34
N ALA A 69 14.21 -9.33 -8.36
CA ALA A 69 15.52 -9.86 -8.71
C ALA A 69 15.92 -9.50 -10.15
N GLN A 70 14.96 -9.55 -11.09
CA GLN A 70 15.16 -9.14 -12.47
C GLN A 70 15.51 -7.66 -12.58
N ALA A 71 14.76 -6.78 -11.89
CA ALA A 71 15.03 -5.34 -11.86
C ALA A 71 16.41 -5.03 -11.26
N VAL A 72 16.78 -5.70 -10.16
CA VAL A 72 18.11 -5.56 -9.54
C VAL A 72 19.23 -6.00 -10.48
N MET A 73 19.08 -7.14 -11.16
CA MET A 73 20.05 -7.57 -12.18
C MET A 73 20.13 -6.58 -13.35
N GLY A 74 18.99 -5.98 -13.71
CA GLY A 74 18.87 -4.96 -14.73
C GLY A 74 19.60 -3.67 -14.39
N VAL A 75 19.43 -3.13 -13.17
CA VAL A 75 20.09 -1.88 -12.75
C VAL A 75 21.58 -2.08 -12.46
N THR A 76 21.97 -3.27 -11.98
CA THR A 76 23.39 -3.59 -11.70
C THR A 76 24.16 -4.07 -12.93
N GLY A 77 23.50 -4.21 -14.10
CA GLY A 77 24.14 -4.61 -15.35
C GLY A 77 24.69 -6.03 -15.34
N ARG A 78 24.14 -6.93 -14.50
CA ARG A 78 24.64 -8.30 -14.33
C ARG A 78 24.32 -9.23 -15.51
N ASN A 79 23.62 -8.74 -16.53
CA ASN A 79 23.42 -9.43 -17.80
C ASN A 79 24.44 -8.92 -18.85
N PRO A 80 25.53 -9.66 -19.13
CA PRO A 80 26.60 -9.19 -20.02
C PRO A 80 26.14 -8.93 -21.46
N ARG A 81 24.99 -9.49 -21.87
CA ARG A 81 24.43 -9.31 -23.23
C ARG A 81 23.54 -8.08 -23.37
N LYS A 82 23.06 -7.50 -22.26
CA LYS A 82 22.07 -6.41 -22.28
C LYS A 82 22.55 -5.14 -21.57
N GLY A 83 23.64 -5.19 -20.81
CA GLY A 83 24.09 -4.04 -20.01
C GLY A 83 23.06 -3.66 -18.94
N THR A 84 22.98 -2.38 -18.61
CA THR A 84 21.96 -1.83 -17.70
C THR A 84 20.63 -1.68 -18.41
N THR A 85 19.57 -2.32 -17.92
CA THR A 85 18.24 -2.33 -18.56
C THR A 85 17.13 -1.74 -17.71
N HIS A 86 17.38 -1.48 -16.43
CA HIS A 86 16.41 -0.95 -15.47
C HIS A 86 17.04 0.20 -14.67
N SER A 87 16.20 0.94 -13.99
CA SER A 87 16.51 1.98 -13.03
C SER A 87 16.28 1.49 -11.60
N TRP A 88 16.68 2.29 -10.61
CA TRP A 88 16.33 2.05 -9.21
C TRP A 88 14.85 2.30 -8.92
N ASP A 89 14.18 3.11 -9.75
CA ASP A 89 12.73 3.34 -9.64
C ASP A 89 11.97 2.06 -10.00
N ASP A 90 12.44 1.31 -11.01
CA ASP A 90 11.87 0.00 -11.35
C ASP A 90 12.00 -0.96 -10.17
N VAL A 91 13.17 -1.03 -9.51
CA VAL A 91 13.35 -1.84 -8.29
C VAL A 91 12.38 -1.40 -7.19
N GLY A 92 12.15 -0.10 -7.03
CA GLY A 92 11.18 0.44 -6.08
C GLY A 92 9.75 0.00 -6.38
N ALA A 93 9.35 0.03 -7.65
CA ALA A 93 8.03 -0.43 -8.10
C ALA A 93 7.82 -1.92 -7.81
N GLU A 94 8.79 -2.77 -8.16
CA GLU A 94 8.71 -4.22 -7.90
C GLU A 94 8.63 -4.53 -6.39
N LEU A 95 9.33 -3.76 -5.55
CA LEU A 95 9.22 -3.89 -4.09
C LEU A 95 7.83 -3.50 -3.57
N CYS A 96 7.19 -2.50 -4.18
CA CYS A 96 5.80 -2.14 -3.88
C CYS A 96 4.85 -3.28 -4.27
N ASP A 97 5.08 -3.95 -5.40
CA ASP A 97 4.25 -5.08 -5.84
C ASP A 97 4.37 -6.30 -4.92
N VAL A 98 5.59 -6.60 -4.44
CA VAL A 98 5.79 -7.61 -3.38
C VAL A 98 5.01 -7.24 -2.11
N ALA A 99 5.11 -5.98 -1.65
CA ALA A 99 4.44 -5.53 -0.45
C ALA A 99 2.91 -5.61 -0.59
N LEU A 100 2.37 -5.12 -1.71
CA LEU A 100 0.93 -5.15 -1.99
C LEU A 100 0.41 -6.58 -2.08
N THR A 101 1.12 -7.46 -2.79
CA THR A 101 0.77 -8.88 -2.90
C THR A 101 0.74 -9.56 -1.52
N ALA A 102 1.70 -9.24 -0.64
CA ALA A 102 1.71 -9.75 0.73
C ALA A 102 0.52 -9.25 1.56
N LEU A 103 0.15 -7.98 1.43
CA LEU A 103 -1.00 -7.40 2.14
C LEU A 103 -2.32 -8.02 1.66
N VAL A 104 -2.48 -8.22 0.35
CA VAL A 104 -3.66 -8.90 -0.23
C VAL A 104 -3.73 -10.36 0.21
N ALA A 105 -2.59 -11.08 0.26
CA ALA A 105 -2.55 -12.45 0.78
C ALA A 105 -2.91 -12.51 2.28
N LEU A 106 -2.44 -11.55 3.08
CA LEU A 106 -2.84 -11.42 4.49
C LEU A 106 -4.34 -11.15 4.63
N ARG A 107 -4.91 -10.32 3.75
CA ARG A 107 -6.36 -10.05 3.72
C ARG A 107 -7.19 -11.27 3.35
N ALA A 108 -6.68 -12.13 2.47
CA ALA A 108 -7.30 -13.41 2.16
C ALA A 108 -7.22 -14.41 3.34
N LEU A 109 -6.23 -14.26 4.22
CA LEU A 109 -6.08 -15.10 5.41
C LEU A 109 -7.00 -14.65 6.56
N THR A 110 -7.20 -13.34 6.72
CA THR A 110 -8.00 -12.76 7.82
C THR A 110 -8.67 -11.44 7.43
N PRO A 111 -9.93 -11.20 7.83
CA PRO A 111 -10.58 -9.91 7.62
C PRO A 111 -9.96 -8.77 8.46
N ASP A 112 -9.32 -9.05 9.61
CA ASP A 112 -8.59 -8.06 10.42
C ASP A 112 -7.12 -7.92 9.97
N ALA A 113 -6.87 -7.90 8.66
CA ALA A 113 -5.50 -7.83 8.15
C ALA A 113 -4.77 -6.55 8.61
N GLY A 114 -5.49 -5.41 8.63
CA GLY A 114 -4.97 -4.15 9.13
C GLY A 114 -4.53 -4.18 10.58
N GLY A 115 -5.39 -4.69 11.47
CA GLY A 115 -5.05 -4.83 12.88
C GLY A 115 -3.90 -5.82 13.11
N VAL A 116 -3.91 -6.96 12.41
CA VAL A 116 -2.83 -7.96 12.51
C VAL A 116 -1.49 -7.38 12.08
N PHE A 117 -1.45 -6.72 10.92
CA PHE A 117 -0.21 -6.13 10.41
C PHE A 117 0.30 -5.02 11.34
N ALA A 118 -0.57 -4.11 11.76
CA ALA A 118 -0.20 -3.02 12.67
C ALA A 118 0.39 -3.55 14.00
N ARG A 119 -0.24 -4.56 14.61
CA ARG A 119 0.29 -5.22 15.83
C ARG A 119 1.63 -5.87 15.57
N HIS A 120 1.81 -6.54 14.43
CA HIS A 120 3.08 -7.17 14.07
C HIS A 120 4.20 -6.15 13.92
N VAL A 121 3.96 -5.07 13.18
CA VAL A 121 4.92 -3.97 12.98
C VAL A 121 5.29 -3.32 14.31
N ALA A 122 4.30 -3.00 15.16
CA ALA A 122 4.56 -2.43 16.49
C ALA A 122 5.43 -3.35 17.36
N GLY A 123 5.17 -4.66 17.32
CA GLY A 123 5.98 -5.66 18.04
C GLY A 123 7.42 -5.73 17.53
N VAL A 124 7.63 -5.69 16.21
CA VAL A 124 8.98 -5.65 15.61
C VAL A 124 9.69 -4.35 15.99
N ALA A 125 9.04 -3.20 15.84
CA ALA A 125 9.61 -1.90 16.16
C ALA A 125 10.04 -1.81 17.63
N ALA A 126 9.21 -2.26 18.57
CA ALA A 126 9.54 -2.27 19.99
C ALA A 126 10.80 -3.09 20.29
N ARG A 127 10.98 -4.25 19.63
CA ARG A 127 12.17 -5.11 19.81
C ARG A 127 13.42 -4.53 19.17
N SER A 128 13.30 -3.96 17.97
CA SER A 128 14.44 -3.52 17.18
C SER A 128 14.93 -2.12 17.56
N LEU A 129 14.02 -1.22 17.94
CA LEU A 129 14.33 0.20 18.22
C LEU A 129 14.39 0.50 19.72
N GLY A 130 13.91 -0.39 20.59
CA GLY A 130 13.90 -0.21 22.05
C GLY A 130 15.22 -0.57 22.77
N GLY A 131 16.29 -0.90 22.03
CA GLY A 131 17.54 -1.47 22.56
C GLY A 131 18.63 -0.48 23.02
N ASP A 132 18.55 0.81 22.67
CA ASP A 132 19.70 1.72 22.79
C ASP A 132 19.71 2.64 24.03
N ALA A 133 18.73 2.55 24.92
CA ALA A 133 18.69 3.40 26.13
C ALA A 133 19.60 2.91 27.29
N ARG A 134 20.28 1.76 27.18
CA ARG A 134 21.14 1.21 28.27
C ARG A 134 22.58 0.84 27.86
N GLY A 135 22.98 1.07 26.60
CA GLY A 135 24.31 0.67 26.09
C GLY A 135 25.29 1.80 25.81
N ALA A 136 24.84 3.06 25.73
CA ALA A 136 25.67 4.20 25.31
C ALA A 136 26.60 4.79 26.40
N GLY A 137 26.90 4.01 27.45
CA GLY A 137 27.74 4.44 28.58
C GLY A 137 29.12 3.78 28.66
N GLN A 138 29.46 2.82 27.78
CA GLN A 138 30.77 2.17 27.83
C GLN A 138 31.53 2.32 26.50
N GLU A 139 32.46 3.26 26.54
CA GLU A 139 33.57 3.52 25.63
C GLU A 139 33.99 2.34 24.72
N ARG A 140 34.03 2.60 23.40
CA ARG A 140 35.06 2.03 22.53
C ARG A 140 35.62 3.10 21.62
N ARG A 141 36.67 3.75 22.11
CA ARG A 141 37.62 4.52 21.32
C ARG A 141 38.30 3.53 20.37
N VAL A 142 37.88 3.49 19.11
CA VAL A 142 38.58 2.75 18.04
C VAL A 142 39.04 3.75 16.99
N ALA A 143 40.34 3.80 16.81
CA ALA A 143 41.04 4.66 15.85
C ALA A 143 40.72 4.24 14.39
N PRO A 144 40.82 5.16 13.42
CA PRO A 144 40.48 4.85 12.03
C PRO A 144 41.62 4.07 11.34
N PRO A 145 41.32 3.11 10.44
CA PRO A 145 42.34 2.41 9.67
C PRO A 145 42.88 3.27 8.51
N SER A 146 44.20 3.20 8.36
CA SER A 146 44.99 3.83 7.30
C SER A 146 44.76 3.18 5.92
N ARG A 147 44.93 4.03 4.89
CA ARG A 147 44.93 3.80 3.43
C ARG A 147 45.06 2.37 2.90
#